data_AF-A0A3G2BS06-F1
#
_entry.id   AF-A0A3G2BS06-F1
#
_cell.length_a   1.000
_cell.length_b   1.000
_cell.length_c   1.000
_cell.angle_alpha   90.00
_cell.angle_beta   90.00
_cell.angle_gamma   90.00
#
_symmetry.space_group_name_H-M   'P 1'
#
loop_
_entity.id
_entity.type
_entity.pdbx_description
1 polymer ?
#
loop_
_entity_poly.entity_id
_entity_poly.type
_entity_poly.pdbx_seq_one_letter_code
_entity_poly.pdbx_strand_id
1 'polypeptide(L)'
;MLVSHLYRILKPSKLNNVVVLLLKIISLNYIGYALLISISASITTIYNLKRTNGIVFKYLKKVKIFVSSYNPQITKARVINLNLHKSNITLNSGLSMRVGISEAIRMLFSSSLNLLFILVLSSQWLQIIKKQQKKFLILFPLWLPTSGNNNNKFRKGIFLFLFLQWLFINSTCHCPWPLINLLAQGGSKKGILKLAESKKEDYTANINLENLMPLITKSENLKSKSLAKGLEDTKFNQWLAGLIDGDGCFQLSKKGYASLEIVGHIRDKNCLYQIKQKFGGAVKLRTNLNHLRFRLHHKQGMLDIINAVNGEIRNPIRLLQLSKICDKYNIPVVQPTSITYENGWLSGFFDSDGSIYLNLKSSQIFITAGQKNKYLLDLICNLYGGSIYIEKTSFKWVVFRKSEIIKLLEYFKLNPCKSAKFNRIYAIPKYYELRDLKAHLAEESTILGKAWKKFLLRWDKWEKIK
;
A
#
# COMPACT_ATOMS: atom_id res chain seq x y z
N MET A 1 44.13 7.72 -19.59
CA MET A 1 45.48 7.71 -20.20
C MET A 1 46.42 8.79 -19.65
N LEU A 2 46.02 10.07 -19.55
CA LEU A 2 46.87 11.17 -19.05
C LEU A 2 47.51 10.97 -17.66
N VAL A 3 46.80 10.35 -16.71
CA VAL A 3 47.28 10.12 -15.33
C VAL A 3 48.42 9.08 -15.26
N SER A 4 48.43 8.10 -16.18
CA SER A 4 49.48 7.07 -16.26
C SER A 4 50.81 7.64 -16.75
N HIS A 5 50.77 8.60 -17.68
CA HIS A 5 51.97 9.24 -18.22
C HIS A 5 52.60 10.24 -17.24
N LEU A 6 51.79 10.98 -16.47
CA LEU A 6 52.25 11.89 -15.41
C LEU A 6 52.98 11.17 -14.26
N TYR A 7 52.66 9.89 -14.02
CA TYR A 7 53.27 9.09 -12.95
C TYR A 7 54.75 8.75 -13.20
N ARG A 8 55.19 8.76 -14.46
CA ARG A 8 56.60 8.48 -14.83
C ARG A 8 57.53 9.70 -14.73
N ILE A 9 56.98 10.92 -14.69
CA ILE A 9 57.77 12.16 -14.85
C ILE A 9 57.89 12.96 -13.56
N LEU A 10 56.97 12.81 -12.60
CA LEU A 10 56.90 13.67 -11.41
C LEU A 10 57.19 12.92 -10.10
N LYS A 11 58.10 13.47 -9.27
CA LYS A 11 58.38 12.98 -7.91
C LYS A 11 57.09 12.91 -7.07
N PRO A 12 56.92 11.92 -6.16
CA PRO A 12 55.67 11.62 -5.46
C PRO A 12 55.01 12.81 -4.74
N SER A 13 55.80 13.74 -4.22
CA SER A 13 55.31 14.94 -3.51
C SER A 13 54.61 15.95 -4.41
N LYS A 14 55.01 16.07 -5.68
CA LYS A 14 54.35 16.98 -6.66
C LYS A 14 53.09 16.35 -7.26
N LEU A 15 53.03 15.02 -7.32
CA LEU A 15 51.89 14.28 -7.88
C LEU A 15 50.61 14.46 -7.03
N ASN A 16 50.73 14.48 -5.70
CA ASN A 16 49.60 14.76 -4.80
C ASN A 16 48.99 16.16 -5.05
N ASN A 17 49.83 17.17 -5.28
CA ASN A 17 49.33 18.53 -5.56
C ASN A 17 48.61 18.62 -6.92
N VAL A 18 49.10 17.92 -7.94
CA VAL A 18 48.47 17.85 -9.27
C VAL A 18 47.13 17.10 -9.21
N VAL A 19 47.05 16.00 -8.46
CA VAL A 19 45.81 15.25 -8.25
C VAL A 19 44.78 16.06 -7.47
N VAL A 20 45.20 16.79 -6.43
CA VAL A 20 44.32 17.71 -5.69
C VAL A 20 43.80 18.85 -6.58
N LEU A 21 44.65 19.40 -7.47
CA LEU A 21 44.24 20.42 -8.42
C LEU A 21 43.23 19.89 -9.44
N LEU A 22 43.45 18.69 -9.98
CA LEU A 22 42.52 18.03 -10.91
C LEU A 22 41.18 17.71 -10.24
N LEU A 23 41.18 17.25 -8.99
CA LEU A 23 39.95 17.02 -8.22
C LEU A 23 39.20 18.32 -7.94
N LYS A 24 39.90 19.43 -7.68
CA LYS A 24 39.28 20.76 -7.56
C LYS A 24 38.64 21.19 -8.88
N ILE A 25 39.31 21.01 -10.02
CA ILE A 25 38.77 21.35 -11.35
C ILE A 25 37.54 20.49 -11.69
N ILE A 26 37.58 19.19 -11.41
CA ILE A 26 36.43 18.29 -11.61
C ILE A 26 35.26 18.71 -10.71
N SER A 27 35.52 19.10 -9.46
CA SER A 27 34.48 19.59 -8.55
C SER A 27 33.84 20.91 -9.03
N LEU A 28 34.65 21.83 -9.57
CA LEU A 28 34.16 23.10 -10.14
C LEU A 28 33.30 22.86 -11.39
N ASN A 29 33.73 21.97 -12.28
CA ASN A 29 32.95 21.61 -13.47
C ASN A 29 31.63 20.90 -13.11
N TYR A 30 31.63 20.05 -12.07
CA TYR A 30 30.42 19.38 -11.59
C TYR A 30 29.43 20.38 -10.94
N ILE A 31 29.94 21.37 -10.19
CA ILE A 31 29.14 22.47 -9.66
C ILE A 31 28.53 23.29 -10.80
N GLY A 32 29.30 23.60 -11.84
CA GLY A 32 28.81 24.28 -13.03
C GLY A 32 27.70 23.50 -13.73
N TYR A 33 27.84 22.18 -13.86
CA TYR A 33 26.83 21.30 -14.45
C TYR A 33 25.55 21.23 -13.60
N ALA A 34 25.67 21.15 -12.27
CA ALA A 34 24.53 21.18 -11.36
C ALA A 34 23.79 22.53 -11.41
N LEU A 35 24.53 23.64 -11.54
CA LEU A 35 23.96 24.96 -11.74
C LEU A 35 23.22 25.07 -13.07
N LEU A 36 23.79 24.55 -14.16
CA LEU A 36 23.15 24.49 -15.49
C LEU A 36 21.85 23.68 -15.47
N ILE A 37 21.83 22.52 -14.80
CA ILE A 37 20.60 21.71 -14.64
C ILE A 37 19.55 22.46 -13.82
N SER A 38 19.96 23.19 -12.76
CA SER A 38 19.05 24.00 -11.96
C SER A 38 18.46 25.18 -12.74
N ILE A 39 19.27 25.82 -13.60
CA ILE A 39 18.84 26.89 -14.50
C ILE A 39 17.90 26.34 -15.57
N SER A 40 18.20 25.19 -16.19
CA SER A 40 17.34 24.57 -17.20
C SER A 40 15.98 24.14 -16.63
N ALA A 41 15.99 23.57 -15.41
CA ALA A 41 14.78 23.24 -14.67
C ALA A 41 13.95 24.49 -14.38
N SER A 42 14.59 25.57 -13.93
CA SER A 42 13.95 26.87 -13.66
C SER A 42 13.34 27.47 -14.93
N ILE A 43 14.05 27.42 -16.06
CA ILE A 43 13.55 27.88 -17.37
C ILE A 43 12.35 27.04 -17.81
N THR A 44 12.38 25.72 -17.61
CA THR A 44 11.26 24.82 -17.93
C THR A 44 10.05 25.11 -17.02
N THR A 45 10.28 25.41 -15.74
CA THR A 45 9.23 25.85 -14.82
C THR A 45 8.62 27.19 -15.26
N ILE A 46 9.43 28.17 -15.65
CA ILE A 46 8.97 29.48 -16.16
C ILE A 46 8.19 29.32 -17.48
N TYR A 47 8.64 28.43 -18.38
CA TYR A 47 7.96 28.12 -19.62
C TYR A 47 6.59 27.47 -19.37
N ASN A 48 6.54 26.52 -18.42
CA ASN A 48 5.29 25.90 -18.00
C ASN A 48 4.33 26.90 -17.33
N LEU A 49 4.85 27.84 -16.53
CA LEU A 49 4.09 28.96 -15.94
C LEU A 49 3.47 29.88 -17.01
N LYS A 50 4.23 30.24 -18.05
CA LYS A 50 3.71 31.04 -19.18
C LYS A 50 2.63 30.27 -19.95
N ARG A 51 2.82 28.96 -20.15
CA ARG A 51 1.83 28.09 -20.82
C ARG A 51 0.55 27.95 -19.99
N THR A 52 0.63 27.75 -18.68
CA THR A 52 -0.54 27.67 -17.79
C THR A 52 -1.27 29.01 -17.69
N ASN A 53 -0.55 30.14 -17.63
CA ASN A 53 -1.17 31.46 -17.64
C ASN A 53 -1.90 31.75 -18.96
N GLY A 54 -1.34 31.35 -20.11
CA GLY A 54 -2.03 31.45 -21.41
C GLY A 54 -3.29 30.58 -21.49
N ILE A 55 -3.27 29.39 -20.88
CA ILE A 55 -4.44 28.51 -20.77
C ILE A 55 -5.51 29.13 -19.87
N VAL A 56 -5.13 29.63 -18.68
CA VAL A 56 -6.05 30.30 -17.74
C VAL A 56 -6.68 31.54 -18.37
N PHE A 57 -5.90 32.37 -19.08
CA PHE A 57 -6.45 33.53 -19.81
C PHE A 57 -7.42 33.11 -20.92
N LYS A 58 -7.15 32.01 -21.64
CA LYS A 58 -8.06 31.44 -22.65
C LYS A 58 -9.37 30.95 -22.03
N TYR A 59 -9.30 30.33 -20.84
CA TYR A 59 -10.49 29.91 -20.10
C TYR A 59 -11.27 31.10 -19.53
N LEU A 60 -10.61 32.13 -18.99
CA LEU A 60 -11.26 33.37 -18.53
C LEU A 60 -11.96 34.13 -19.67
N LYS A 61 -11.36 34.17 -20.87
CA LYS A 61 -12.01 34.72 -22.08
C LYS A 61 -13.25 33.91 -22.50
N LYS A 62 -13.21 32.58 -22.38
CA LYS A 62 -14.38 31.70 -22.63
C LYS A 62 -15.49 31.88 -21.59
N VAL A 63 -15.14 32.10 -20.31
CA VAL A 63 -16.11 32.32 -19.23
C VAL A 63 -16.88 33.64 -19.42
N LYS A 64 -16.25 34.71 -19.94
CA LYS A 64 -16.98 35.94 -20.32
C LYS A 64 -18.00 35.73 -21.45
N ILE A 65 -17.80 34.74 -22.31
CA ILE A 65 -18.70 34.43 -23.45
C ILE A 65 -19.87 33.53 -23.00
N PHE A 66 -19.74 32.81 -21.89
CA PHE A 66 -20.76 31.87 -21.39
C PHE A 66 -21.76 32.45 -20.38
N VAL A 67 -21.80 33.77 -20.18
CA VAL A 67 -22.81 34.43 -19.31
C VAL A 67 -24.16 34.64 -20.02
N SER A 68 -24.31 34.16 -21.25
CA SER A 68 -25.59 34.11 -21.95
C SER A 68 -25.99 32.65 -22.22
N SER A 69 -27.16 32.28 -21.69
CA SER A 69 -27.91 31.02 -21.87
C SER A 69 -27.44 29.77 -21.09
N TYR A 70 -28.34 29.36 -20.18
CA TYR A 70 -28.52 28.02 -19.59
C TYR A 70 -27.51 27.51 -18.53
N ASN A 71 -27.90 27.67 -17.25
CA ASN A 71 -27.33 26.96 -16.10
C ASN A 71 -28.23 25.77 -15.70
N PRO A 72 -27.79 24.50 -15.87
CA PRO A 72 -28.59 23.30 -15.63
C PRO A 72 -28.78 22.91 -14.15
N GLN A 73 -28.10 23.58 -13.20
CA GLN A 73 -28.26 23.27 -11.76
C GLN A 73 -29.53 23.88 -11.14
N ILE A 74 -30.09 24.93 -11.74
CA ILE A 74 -31.31 25.59 -11.25
C ILE A 74 -32.57 24.78 -11.64
N THR A 75 -32.52 24.00 -12.72
CA THR A 75 -33.68 23.25 -13.23
C THR A 75 -33.98 21.99 -12.41
N LYS A 76 -32.99 21.35 -11.77
CA LYS A 76 -33.23 20.13 -10.96
C LYS A 76 -33.90 20.40 -9.61
N ALA A 77 -33.74 21.60 -9.05
CA ALA A 77 -34.49 22.00 -7.85
C ALA A 77 -35.97 22.31 -8.15
N ARG A 78 -36.30 22.65 -9.41
CA ARG A 78 -37.67 22.96 -9.86
C ARG A 78 -38.54 21.73 -10.17
N VAL A 79 -37.95 20.56 -10.41
CA VAL A 79 -38.72 19.34 -10.76
C VAL A 79 -39.12 18.52 -9.54
N ILE A 80 -38.47 18.70 -8.38
CA ILE A 80 -38.71 17.86 -7.19
C ILE A 80 -39.75 18.45 -6.23
N ASN A 81 -40.20 19.70 -6.43
CA ASN A 81 -41.19 20.34 -5.56
C ASN A 81 -42.32 21.02 -6.37
N LEU A 82 -43.06 20.25 -7.16
CA LEU A 82 -44.32 20.69 -7.78
C LEU A 82 -45.44 19.70 -7.45
N ASN A 83 -45.85 19.73 -6.18
CA ASN A 83 -47.24 19.63 -5.78
C ASN A 83 -47.44 20.70 -4.71
N LEU A 84 -47.97 21.86 -5.12
CA LEU A 84 -48.78 22.82 -4.36
C LEU A 84 -48.65 24.23 -4.98
N HIS A 85 -49.81 24.72 -5.43
CA HIS A 85 -50.26 26.11 -5.62
C HIS A 85 -49.37 27.18 -6.28
N LYS A 86 -50.00 27.82 -7.28
CA LYS A 86 -49.70 29.14 -7.84
C LYS A 86 -49.31 30.16 -6.76
N SER A 87 -48.13 30.75 -6.86
CA SER A 87 -47.89 32.15 -6.48
C SER A 87 -46.69 32.74 -7.23
N ASN A 88 -46.85 33.98 -7.70
CA ASN A 88 -45.84 34.77 -8.39
C ASN A 88 -44.67 35.08 -7.44
N ILE A 89 -43.47 34.57 -7.75
CA ILE A 89 -42.22 35.00 -7.09
C ILE A 89 -41.27 35.50 -8.16
N THR A 90 -40.95 36.79 -8.08
CA THR A 90 -40.01 37.51 -8.93
C THR A 90 -38.58 36.98 -8.74
N LEU A 91 -37.89 36.76 -9.86
CA LEU A 91 -36.51 36.27 -9.95
C LEU A 91 -35.53 37.20 -9.24
N ASN A 92 -34.98 36.77 -8.11
CA ASN A 92 -33.95 37.51 -7.39
C ASN A 92 -32.55 37.15 -7.94
N SER A 93 -32.04 37.96 -8.86
CA SER A 93 -30.78 37.79 -9.62
C SER A 93 -29.50 37.81 -8.77
N GLY A 94 -29.58 38.16 -7.48
CA GLY A 94 -28.43 38.25 -6.57
C GLY A 94 -27.85 36.90 -6.11
N LEU A 95 -28.62 35.82 -6.11
CA LEU A 95 -28.18 34.51 -5.59
C LEU A 95 -27.24 33.77 -6.55
N SER A 96 -27.48 33.84 -7.87
CA SER A 96 -26.61 33.17 -8.85
C SER A 96 -25.22 33.83 -8.94
N MET A 97 -25.16 35.15 -8.75
CA MET A 97 -23.91 35.92 -8.79
C MET A 97 -23.01 35.59 -7.60
N ARG A 98 -23.59 35.36 -6.41
CA ARG A 98 -22.83 34.98 -5.20
C ARG A 98 -22.20 33.59 -5.28
N VAL A 99 -22.86 32.63 -5.94
CA VAL A 99 -22.30 31.27 -6.15
C VAL A 99 -21.13 31.31 -7.13
N GLY A 100 -21.22 32.11 -8.20
CA GLY A 100 -20.12 32.28 -9.16
C GLY A 100 -18.87 32.93 -8.55
N ILE A 101 -19.05 33.94 -7.69
CA ILE A 101 -17.94 34.60 -6.99
C ILE A 101 -17.28 33.65 -5.99
N SER A 102 -18.06 32.85 -5.25
CA SER A 102 -17.53 31.87 -4.29
C SER A 102 -16.63 30.82 -4.97
N GLU A 103 -17.04 30.30 -6.13
CA GLU A 103 -16.25 29.28 -6.83
C GLU A 103 -15.01 29.86 -7.51
N ALA A 104 -15.07 31.11 -7.99
CA ALA A 104 -13.91 31.83 -8.49
C ALA A 104 -12.87 32.09 -7.38
N ILE A 105 -13.32 32.48 -6.18
CA ILE A 105 -12.45 32.63 -4.99
C ILE A 105 -11.83 31.28 -4.60
N ARG A 106 -12.60 30.19 -4.63
CA ARG A 106 -12.11 28.83 -4.32
C ARG A 106 -11.01 28.38 -5.28
N MET A 107 -11.15 28.68 -6.58
CA MET A 107 -10.14 28.36 -7.59
C MET A 107 -8.87 29.23 -7.47
N LEU A 108 -9.02 30.51 -7.12
CA LEU A 108 -7.88 31.41 -6.86
C LEU A 108 -7.11 31.00 -5.60
N PHE A 109 -7.80 30.57 -4.54
CA PHE A 109 -7.15 30.07 -3.32
C PHE A 109 -6.43 28.73 -3.53
N SER A 110 -6.99 27.81 -4.33
CA SER A 110 -6.33 26.52 -4.58
C SER A 110 -5.05 26.66 -5.42
N SER A 111 -5.00 27.64 -6.33
CA SER A 111 -3.83 27.89 -7.17
C SER A 111 -2.74 28.65 -6.42
N SER A 112 -3.11 29.62 -5.57
CA SER A 112 -2.15 30.35 -4.72
C SER A 112 -1.56 29.48 -3.59
N LEU A 113 -2.34 28.58 -2.98
CA LEU A 113 -1.81 27.62 -1.99
C LEU A 113 -0.79 26.66 -2.60
N ASN A 114 -1.03 26.16 -3.81
CA ASN A 114 -0.07 25.29 -4.50
C ASN A 114 1.24 26.04 -4.80
N LEU A 115 1.17 27.32 -5.16
CA LEU A 115 2.35 28.15 -5.39
C LEU A 115 3.14 28.37 -4.09
N LEU A 116 2.45 28.63 -2.97
CA LEU A 116 3.06 28.78 -1.66
C LEU A 116 3.73 27.48 -1.19
N PHE A 117 3.09 26.33 -1.44
CA PHE A 117 3.61 25.01 -1.09
C PHE A 117 4.89 24.68 -1.88
N ILE A 118 4.94 25.01 -3.17
CA ILE A 118 6.13 24.84 -4.02
C ILE A 118 7.27 25.75 -3.54
N LEU A 119 6.98 27.00 -3.18
CA LEU A 119 7.98 27.93 -2.66
C LEU A 119 8.54 27.47 -1.29
N VAL A 120 7.68 26.98 -0.40
CA VAL A 120 8.09 26.42 0.90
C VAL A 120 8.96 25.17 0.71
N LEU A 121 8.59 24.26 -0.18
CA LEU A 121 9.41 23.09 -0.49
C LEU A 121 10.77 23.48 -1.09
N SER A 122 10.81 24.46 -2.00
CA SER A 122 12.06 24.94 -2.60
C SER A 122 13.03 25.56 -1.57
N SER A 123 12.49 26.33 -0.60
CA SER A 123 13.28 26.95 0.46
C SER A 123 13.79 25.94 1.49
N GLN A 124 12.98 24.92 1.85
CA GLN A 124 13.41 23.83 2.72
C GLN A 124 14.51 22.98 2.06
N TRP A 125 14.39 22.70 0.76
CA TRP A 125 15.44 22.02 0.00
C TRP A 125 16.74 22.82 -0.05
N LEU A 126 16.68 24.14 -0.26
CA LEU A 126 17.83 25.04 -0.20
C LEU A 126 18.51 25.05 1.18
N GLN A 127 17.74 24.99 2.27
CA GLN A 127 18.28 24.89 3.64
C GLN A 127 18.96 23.54 3.90
N ILE A 128 18.40 22.44 3.41
CA ILE A 128 19.00 21.10 3.52
C ILE A 128 20.32 21.04 2.76
N ILE A 129 20.39 21.60 1.55
CA ILE A 129 21.62 21.67 0.75
C ILE A 129 22.69 22.50 1.48
N LYS A 130 22.34 23.69 2.02
CA LYS A 130 23.28 24.52 2.80
C LYS A 130 23.77 23.82 4.08
N LYS A 131 22.90 23.05 4.75
CA LYS A 131 23.25 22.29 5.97
C LYS A 131 24.17 21.11 5.67
N GLN A 132 23.96 20.43 4.54
CA GLN A 132 24.83 19.36 4.02
C GLN A 132 26.19 19.90 3.59
N GLN A 133 26.23 21.05 2.90
CA GLN A 133 27.49 21.74 2.52
C GLN A 133 28.34 22.11 3.73
N LYS A 134 27.72 22.64 4.80
CA LYS A 134 28.45 23.01 6.03
C LYS A 134 29.02 21.78 6.75
N LYS A 135 28.31 20.65 6.77
CA LYS A 135 28.82 19.37 7.29
C LYS A 135 29.98 18.82 6.44
N PHE A 136 29.90 18.94 5.13
CA PHE A 136 30.94 18.46 4.22
C PHE A 136 32.23 19.29 4.31
N LEU A 137 32.12 20.62 4.45
CA LEU A 137 33.29 21.50 4.65
C LEU A 137 33.97 21.31 6.03
N ILE A 138 33.21 20.95 7.07
CA ILE A 138 33.75 20.74 8.43
C ILE A 138 34.46 19.38 8.54
N LEU A 139 34.03 18.36 7.78
CA LEU A 139 34.63 17.02 7.83
C LEU A 139 35.85 16.85 6.92
N PHE A 140 36.07 17.76 5.96
CA PHE A 140 37.15 17.65 4.98
C PHE A 140 38.59 17.88 5.54
N PRO A 141 38.84 18.71 6.57
CA PRO A 141 40.20 18.90 7.09
C PRO A 141 40.68 17.82 8.06
N LEU A 142 39.78 16.99 8.60
CA LEU A 142 40.07 16.02 9.67
C LEU A 142 40.64 14.68 9.19
N TRP A 143 40.92 14.54 7.89
CA TRP A 143 41.24 13.24 7.28
C TRP A 143 42.47 13.24 6.37
N LEU A 144 43.42 14.16 6.60
CA LEU A 144 44.75 14.09 6.03
C LEU A 144 45.73 13.50 7.06
N PRO A 145 46.35 12.33 6.80
CA PRO A 145 47.31 11.77 7.73
C PRO A 145 48.62 12.58 7.67
N THR A 146 49.07 13.05 8.83
CA THR A 146 50.49 13.39 9.04
C THR A 146 51.33 12.12 8.88
N SER A 147 52.54 12.31 8.35
CA SER A 147 53.46 11.30 7.84
C SER A 147 53.55 10.01 8.67
N GLY A 148 53.33 8.86 8.03
CA GLY A 148 53.61 7.56 8.61
C GLY A 148 52.83 6.43 7.95
N ASN A 149 53.49 5.74 7.00
CA ASN A 149 53.24 4.40 6.49
C ASN A 149 51.76 3.94 6.35
N ASN A 150 51.12 4.19 5.20
CA ASN A 150 49.69 3.88 5.02
C ASN A 150 49.25 3.57 3.56
N ASN A 151 49.73 2.47 2.97
CA ASN A 151 49.15 1.98 1.71
C ASN A 151 47.76 1.31 1.88
N ASN A 152 47.50 0.70 3.05
CA ASN A 152 46.22 0.04 3.32
C ASN A 152 45.11 0.98 3.84
N LYS A 153 45.45 2.07 4.58
CA LYS A 153 44.44 3.08 4.97
C LYS A 153 44.02 3.96 3.80
N PHE A 154 44.94 4.32 2.90
CA PHE A 154 44.62 5.13 1.72
C PHE A 154 43.68 4.39 0.74
N ARG A 155 43.91 3.09 0.52
CA ARG A 155 43.01 2.23 -0.26
C ARG A 155 41.62 2.10 0.36
N LYS A 156 41.53 1.95 1.68
CA LYS A 156 40.24 1.93 2.41
C LYS A 156 39.49 3.27 2.32
N GLY A 157 40.22 4.39 2.37
CA GLY A 157 39.65 5.73 2.20
C GLY A 157 39.09 5.99 0.80
N ILE A 158 39.82 5.60 -0.24
CA ILE A 158 39.36 5.69 -1.63
C ILE A 158 38.14 4.78 -1.85
N PHE A 159 38.15 3.57 -1.31
CA PHE A 159 37.03 2.63 -1.44
C PHE A 159 35.76 3.17 -0.76
N LEU A 160 35.89 3.78 0.43
CA LEU A 160 34.77 4.39 1.13
C LEU A 160 34.26 5.66 0.42
N PHE A 161 35.16 6.45 -0.17
CA PHE A 161 34.79 7.63 -0.95
C PHE A 161 34.04 7.25 -2.24
N LEU A 162 34.52 6.24 -2.98
CA LEU A 162 33.85 5.72 -4.17
C LEU A 162 32.51 5.04 -3.81
N PHE A 163 32.42 4.38 -2.66
CA PHE A 163 31.18 3.79 -2.15
C PHE A 163 30.14 4.84 -1.76
N LEU A 164 30.58 5.96 -1.16
CA LEU A 164 29.69 7.10 -0.86
C LEU A 164 29.27 7.85 -2.14
N GLN A 165 30.14 7.93 -3.14
CA GLN A 165 29.79 8.45 -4.47
C GLN A 165 28.75 7.55 -5.17
N TRP A 166 28.90 6.23 -5.06
CA TRP A 166 27.95 5.25 -5.60
C TRP A 166 26.58 5.30 -4.89
N LEU A 167 26.56 5.46 -3.56
CA LEU A 167 25.33 5.66 -2.77
C LEU A 167 24.59 6.95 -3.16
N PHE A 168 25.32 8.03 -3.45
CA PHE A 168 24.72 9.29 -3.89
C PHE A 168 24.12 9.21 -5.30
N ILE A 169 24.80 8.55 -6.24
CA ILE A 169 24.31 8.35 -7.61
C ILE A 169 23.02 7.50 -7.63
N ASN A 170 22.92 6.50 -6.74
CA ASN A 170 21.73 5.65 -6.66
C ASN A 170 20.55 6.27 -5.90
N SER A 171 20.76 7.38 -5.19
CA SER A 171 19.68 8.07 -4.46
C SER A 171 18.80 8.98 -5.33
N THR A 172 19.17 9.19 -6.60
CA THR A 172 18.39 9.97 -7.58
C THR A 172 17.54 9.12 -8.54
N CYS A 173 17.50 7.80 -8.37
CA CYS A 173 16.66 6.91 -9.17
C CYS A 173 15.57 6.29 -8.30
N HIS A 174 14.31 6.55 -8.67
CA HIS A 174 13.14 5.86 -8.15
C HIS A 174 13.29 4.33 -8.29
N CYS A 175 13.39 3.60 -7.17
CA CYS A 175 12.67 2.35 -6.92
C CYS A 175 12.97 1.79 -5.51
N PRO A 176 11.96 1.29 -4.78
CA PRO A 176 12.12 0.75 -3.43
C PRO A 176 12.58 -0.72 -3.47
N TRP A 177 13.58 -1.05 -2.65
CA TRP A 177 14.01 -2.42 -2.32
C TRP A 177 13.35 -2.86 -1.00
N PRO A 178 13.21 -4.19 -0.74
CA PRO A 178 14.31 -4.85 -0.06
C PRO A 178 14.63 -6.25 -0.60
N LEU A 179 15.89 -6.42 -0.98
CA LEU A 179 16.58 -7.71 -1.06
C LEU A 179 17.98 -7.58 -0.43
N ILE A 180 18.10 -6.88 0.71
CA ILE A 180 19.32 -6.96 1.54
C ILE A 180 19.07 -7.96 2.66
N ASN A 181 19.33 -9.22 2.36
CA ASN A 181 19.86 -10.16 3.34
C ASN A 181 20.71 -11.29 2.72
N LEU A 182 21.30 -11.07 1.53
CA LEU A 182 22.06 -12.10 0.81
C LEU A 182 23.54 -11.76 0.52
N LEU A 183 24.16 -10.84 1.28
CA LEU A 183 25.60 -10.51 1.13
C LEU A 183 26.37 -10.38 2.46
N ALA A 184 25.95 -11.12 3.50
CA ALA A 184 26.71 -11.21 4.76
C ALA A 184 27.17 -12.63 5.12
N GLN A 185 27.11 -13.61 4.20
CA GLN A 185 27.69 -14.95 4.40
C GLN A 185 28.32 -15.47 3.11
N GLY A 186 29.40 -14.82 2.69
CA GLY A 186 30.37 -15.34 1.72
C GLY A 186 31.61 -15.85 2.43
N GLY A 187 31.45 -16.84 3.31
CA GLY A 187 32.54 -17.52 4.01
C GLY A 187 32.55 -19.00 3.61
N SER A 188 33.51 -19.37 2.76
CA SER A 188 33.84 -20.71 2.28
C SER A 188 33.46 -21.88 3.22
N LYS A 189 32.52 -22.72 2.76
CA LYS A 189 32.22 -24.06 3.31
C LYS A 189 33.35 -25.10 3.07
N LYS A 190 34.54 -24.70 2.62
CA LYS A 190 35.70 -25.57 2.38
C LYS A 190 36.87 -25.38 3.35
N GLY A 191 36.77 -24.46 4.32
CA GLY A 191 37.78 -24.27 5.38
C GLY A 191 37.44 -24.92 6.72
N ILE A 192 36.15 -25.11 7.02
CA ILE A 192 35.69 -25.60 8.33
C ILE A 192 35.75 -27.14 8.41
N LEU A 193 35.75 -27.84 7.26
CA LEU A 193 35.94 -29.29 7.18
C LEU A 193 37.41 -29.74 7.18
N LYS A 194 38.38 -28.82 7.23
CA LYS A 194 39.82 -29.13 7.28
C LYS A 194 40.53 -28.77 8.59
N LEU A 195 39.81 -28.18 9.55
CA LEU A 195 40.30 -27.92 10.90
C LEU A 195 39.79 -28.95 11.93
N ALA A 196 38.91 -29.86 11.51
CA ALA A 196 38.39 -30.95 12.34
C ALA A 196 39.20 -32.26 12.27
N GLU A 197 40.27 -32.31 11.45
CA GLU A 197 41.08 -33.53 11.27
C GLU A 197 42.54 -33.39 11.73
N SER A 198 42.93 -32.29 12.38
CA SER A 198 44.30 -32.16 12.92
C SER A 198 44.31 -31.49 14.29
N LYS A 199 43.88 -32.23 15.31
CA LYS A 199 44.33 -32.16 16.72
C LYS A 199 43.47 -33.12 17.52
N LYS A 200 43.89 -34.38 17.50
CA LYS A 200 43.37 -35.46 18.34
C LYS A 200 44.37 -35.62 19.48
N GLU A 201 44.20 -34.81 20.52
CA GLU A 201 44.88 -34.98 21.82
C GLU A 201 43.85 -34.75 22.93
N ASP A 202 43.41 -35.88 23.47
CA ASP A 202 42.77 -36.18 24.75
C ASP A 202 42.31 -35.05 25.67
N TYR A 203 41.02 -34.69 25.55
CA TYR A 203 40.14 -34.41 26.69
C TYR A 203 38.72 -34.88 26.34
N THR A 204 38.42 -36.15 26.61
CA THR A 204 37.07 -36.72 26.48
C THR A 204 36.18 -36.25 27.62
N ALA A 205 35.49 -35.13 27.44
CA ALA A 205 34.17 -34.97 28.04
C ALA A 205 33.18 -35.73 27.15
N ASN A 206 32.76 -36.92 27.57
CA ASN A 206 31.70 -37.71 26.94
C ASN A 206 30.37 -36.93 26.95
N ILE A 207 30.17 -36.02 25.99
CA ILE A 207 28.85 -35.47 25.71
C ILE A 207 28.14 -36.52 24.86
N ASN A 208 27.23 -37.25 25.49
CA ASN A 208 26.46 -38.32 24.86
C ASN A 208 25.57 -37.75 23.76
N LEU A 209 26.04 -37.81 22.50
CA LEU A 209 25.42 -37.15 21.34
C LEU A 209 23.98 -37.66 21.09
N GLU A 210 23.70 -38.92 21.43
CA GLU A 210 22.36 -39.53 21.34
C GLU A 210 21.32 -38.84 22.23
N ASN A 211 21.74 -38.29 23.37
CA ASN A 211 20.84 -37.55 24.27
C ASN A 211 20.59 -36.11 23.80
N LEU A 212 21.44 -35.58 22.91
CA LEU A 212 21.36 -34.19 22.44
C LEU A 212 20.51 -34.05 21.17
N MET A 213 20.51 -35.06 20.29
CA MET A 213 19.72 -35.03 19.05
C MET A 213 18.21 -34.82 19.28
N PRO A 214 17.54 -35.52 20.23
CA PRO A 214 16.12 -35.30 20.51
C PRO A 214 15.82 -33.87 21.01
N LEU A 215 16.74 -33.27 21.75
CA LEU A 215 16.61 -31.90 22.26
C LEU A 215 16.75 -30.86 21.14
N ILE A 216 17.68 -31.07 20.21
CA ILE A 216 17.86 -30.22 19.02
C ILE A 216 16.59 -30.28 18.17
N THR A 217 16.11 -31.48 17.84
CA THR A 217 14.88 -31.68 17.05
C THR A 217 13.65 -31.08 17.74
N LYS A 218 13.54 -31.20 19.06
CA LYS A 218 12.47 -30.55 19.84
C LYS A 218 12.56 -29.02 19.76
N SER A 219 13.77 -28.45 19.86
CA SER A 219 13.97 -27.01 19.76
C SER A 219 13.65 -26.46 18.37
N GLU A 220 13.99 -27.19 17.31
CA GLU A 220 13.67 -26.85 15.92
C GLU A 220 12.16 -26.93 15.67
N ASN A 221 11.50 -27.96 16.20
CA ASN A 221 10.05 -28.10 16.15
C ASN A 221 9.30 -27.01 16.93
N LEU A 222 9.85 -26.54 18.04
CA LEU A 222 9.28 -25.40 18.78
C LEU A 222 9.47 -24.09 18.01
N LYS A 223 10.64 -23.88 17.40
CA LYS A 223 10.91 -22.72 16.53
C LYS A 223 9.97 -22.72 15.32
N SER A 224 9.80 -23.85 14.63
CA SER A 224 8.91 -23.95 13.47
C SER A 224 7.45 -23.73 13.85
N LYS A 225 6.97 -24.28 14.98
CA LYS A 225 5.64 -23.99 15.53
C LYS A 225 5.46 -22.52 15.88
N SER A 226 6.46 -21.88 16.50
CA SER A 226 6.37 -20.47 16.87
C SER A 226 6.34 -19.55 15.64
N LEU A 227 7.10 -19.89 14.60
CA LEU A 227 7.10 -19.18 13.33
C LEU A 227 5.77 -19.35 12.60
N ALA A 228 5.24 -20.58 12.55
CA ALA A 228 3.95 -20.87 11.95
C ALA A 228 2.82 -20.10 12.65
N LYS A 229 2.84 -20.05 13.99
CA LYS A 229 1.90 -19.25 14.78
C LYS A 229 2.04 -17.75 14.50
N GLY A 230 3.27 -17.23 14.45
CA GLY A 230 3.50 -15.82 14.12
C GLY A 230 3.01 -15.44 12.71
N LEU A 231 3.15 -16.37 11.76
CA LEU A 231 2.62 -16.19 10.40
C LEU A 231 1.10 -16.22 10.39
N GLU A 232 0.48 -17.17 11.09
CA GLU A 232 -0.98 -17.26 11.22
C GLU A 232 -1.57 -16.00 11.87
N ASP A 233 -0.93 -15.49 12.93
CA ASP A 233 -1.32 -14.24 13.58
C ASP A 233 -1.22 -13.05 12.62
N THR A 234 -0.14 -12.97 11.84
CA THR A 234 0.05 -11.93 10.83
C THR A 234 -1.06 -11.97 9.77
N LYS A 235 -1.37 -13.17 9.25
CA LYS A 235 -2.43 -13.36 8.25
C LYS A 235 -3.81 -13.03 8.82
N PHE A 236 -4.07 -13.41 10.07
CA PHE A 236 -5.29 -13.04 10.77
C PHE A 236 -5.42 -11.51 10.88
N ASN A 237 -4.34 -10.83 11.27
CA ASN A 237 -4.34 -9.38 11.47
C ASN A 237 -4.56 -8.63 10.13
N GLN A 238 -3.92 -9.09 9.06
CA GLN A 238 -4.14 -8.59 7.70
C GLN A 238 -5.60 -8.78 7.26
N TRP A 239 -6.14 -9.99 7.44
CA TRP A 239 -7.56 -10.28 7.18
C TRP A 239 -8.48 -9.36 8.02
N LEU A 240 -8.20 -9.18 9.31
CA LEU A 240 -9.00 -8.30 10.16
C LEU A 240 -8.99 -6.85 9.66
N ALA A 241 -7.82 -6.35 9.26
CA ALA A 241 -7.69 -5.00 8.72
C ALA A 241 -8.53 -4.81 7.44
N GLY A 242 -8.52 -5.80 6.54
CA GLY A 242 -9.36 -5.79 5.35
C GLY A 242 -10.85 -5.77 5.66
N LEU A 243 -11.29 -6.57 6.64
CA LEU A 243 -12.69 -6.58 7.07
C LEU A 243 -13.11 -5.24 7.69
N ILE A 244 -12.22 -4.62 8.49
CA ILE A 244 -12.45 -3.30 9.08
C ILE A 244 -12.51 -2.22 7.99
N ASP A 245 -11.70 -2.32 6.95
CA ASP A 245 -11.68 -1.37 5.84
C ASP A 245 -13.00 -1.32 5.06
N GLY A 246 -13.73 -2.43 4.97
CA GLY A 246 -15.09 -2.47 4.42
C GLY A 246 -16.16 -2.13 5.45
N ASP A 247 -16.37 -3.01 6.43
CA ASP A 247 -17.53 -2.98 7.34
C ASP A 247 -17.25 -2.41 8.74
N GLY A 248 -16.00 -2.08 9.04
CA GLY A 248 -15.59 -1.58 10.35
C GLY A 248 -15.90 -0.10 10.58
N CYS A 249 -16.00 0.29 11.84
CA CYS A 249 -16.15 1.69 12.23
C CYS A 249 -15.50 1.94 13.59
N PHE A 250 -14.41 2.71 13.58
CA PHE A 250 -13.79 3.20 14.80
C PHE A 250 -14.51 4.46 15.26
N GLN A 251 -14.83 4.53 16.55
CA GLN A 251 -15.57 5.63 17.15
C GLN A 251 -14.86 6.11 18.41
N LEU A 252 -14.78 7.43 18.54
CA LEU A 252 -14.38 8.10 19.78
C LEU A 252 -15.51 9.02 20.19
N SER A 253 -16.18 8.70 21.30
CA SER A 253 -17.27 9.51 21.83
C SER A 253 -16.76 10.84 22.40
N LYS A 254 -17.66 11.82 22.55
CA LYS A 254 -17.34 13.11 23.20
C LYS A 254 -16.84 12.95 24.65
N LYS A 255 -17.30 11.91 25.36
CA LYS A 255 -16.84 11.56 26.72
C LYS A 255 -15.50 10.82 26.73
N GLY A 256 -14.89 10.62 25.56
CA GLY A 256 -13.62 9.93 25.42
C GLY A 256 -13.72 8.41 25.31
N TYR A 257 -14.88 7.75 25.37
CA TYR A 257 -14.96 6.30 25.16
C TYR A 257 -14.61 5.93 23.71
N ALA A 258 -13.64 5.03 23.55
CA ALA A 258 -13.17 4.52 22.27
C ALA A 258 -13.81 3.17 21.99
N SER A 259 -14.15 2.89 20.74
CA SER A 259 -14.74 1.63 20.35
C SER A 259 -14.55 1.27 18.89
N LEU A 260 -14.62 -0.03 18.60
CA LEU A 260 -14.76 -0.57 17.26
C LEU A 260 -16.12 -1.26 17.12
N GLU A 261 -16.80 -0.97 16.02
CA GLU A 261 -17.98 -1.71 15.58
C GLU A 261 -17.74 -2.36 14.21
N ILE A 262 -18.21 -3.59 14.04
CA ILE A 262 -18.27 -4.27 12.74
C ILE A 262 -19.67 -4.86 12.61
N VAL A 263 -20.34 -4.60 11.49
CA VAL A 263 -21.70 -5.10 11.23
C VAL A 263 -21.64 -6.02 10.03
N GLY A 264 -22.12 -7.25 10.18
CA GLY A 264 -22.15 -8.24 9.11
C GLY A 264 -23.47 -9.01 9.08
N HIS A 265 -23.78 -9.67 7.96
CA HIS A 265 -24.96 -10.51 7.85
C HIS A 265 -24.86 -11.74 8.77
N ILE A 266 -25.98 -12.29 9.23
CA ILE A 266 -26.01 -13.43 10.16
C ILE A 266 -25.31 -14.68 9.60
N ARG A 267 -25.34 -14.85 8.27
CA ARG A 267 -24.63 -15.93 7.57
C ARG A 267 -23.11 -15.86 7.76
N ASP A 268 -22.58 -14.66 8.04
CA ASP A 268 -21.15 -14.39 8.17
C ASP A 268 -20.74 -14.24 9.65
N LYS A 269 -21.55 -14.79 10.57
CA LYS A 269 -21.32 -14.75 12.02
C LYS A 269 -19.93 -15.23 12.43
N ASN A 270 -19.38 -16.20 11.71
CA ASN A 270 -18.08 -16.80 12.01
C ASN A 270 -16.96 -15.74 12.00
N CYS A 271 -17.02 -14.76 11.09
CA CYS A 271 -16.07 -13.64 11.07
C CYS A 271 -16.10 -12.88 12.41
N LEU A 272 -17.29 -12.52 12.88
CA LEU A 272 -17.45 -11.73 14.11
C LEU A 272 -17.08 -12.52 15.37
N TYR A 273 -17.41 -13.81 15.42
CA TYR A 273 -17.09 -14.66 16.56
C TYR A 273 -15.58 -14.93 16.70
N GLN A 274 -14.84 -15.05 15.59
CA GLN A 274 -13.38 -15.17 15.65
C GLN A 274 -12.72 -13.92 16.25
N ILE A 275 -13.21 -12.73 15.86
CA ILE A 275 -12.72 -11.47 16.41
C ILE A 275 -13.05 -11.38 17.91
N LYS A 276 -14.28 -11.78 18.29
CA LYS A 276 -14.69 -11.84 19.69
C LYS A 276 -13.82 -12.79 20.52
N GLN A 277 -13.48 -13.97 19.98
CA GLN A 277 -12.63 -14.93 20.67
C GLN A 277 -11.21 -14.39 20.87
N LYS A 278 -10.67 -13.67 19.89
CA LYS A 278 -9.29 -13.14 19.95
C LYS A 278 -9.15 -11.90 20.82
N PHE A 279 -10.11 -10.98 20.78
CA PHE A 279 -9.98 -9.65 21.40
C PHE A 279 -11.07 -9.31 22.43
N GLY A 280 -12.00 -10.23 22.70
CA GLY A 280 -13.16 -9.98 23.58
C GLY A 280 -14.26 -9.14 22.91
N GLY A 281 -15.04 -8.42 23.71
CA GLY A 281 -16.20 -7.65 23.23
C GLY A 281 -17.49 -8.47 23.10
N ALA A 282 -18.48 -7.92 22.40
CA ALA A 282 -19.82 -8.50 22.32
C ALA A 282 -20.33 -8.56 20.87
N VAL A 283 -21.00 -9.68 20.54
CA VAL A 283 -21.75 -9.85 19.28
C VAL A 283 -23.23 -9.89 19.65
N LYS A 284 -24.02 -8.99 19.07
CA LYS A 284 -25.47 -8.90 19.32
C LYS A 284 -26.23 -8.82 17.99
N LEU A 285 -27.41 -9.41 17.95
CA LEU A 285 -28.35 -9.27 16.83
C LEU A 285 -28.85 -7.82 16.75
N ARG A 286 -28.98 -7.28 15.54
CA ARG A 286 -29.68 -6.01 15.32
C ARG A 286 -31.17 -6.30 15.14
N THR A 287 -32.01 -5.63 15.92
CA THR A 287 -33.46 -5.84 15.92
C THR A 287 -34.04 -5.77 14.50
N ASN A 288 -34.87 -6.75 14.14
CA ASN A 288 -35.57 -6.85 12.85
C ASN A 288 -34.66 -6.83 11.61
N LEU A 289 -33.38 -7.18 11.77
CA LEU A 289 -32.42 -7.27 10.67
C LEU A 289 -31.67 -8.60 10.74
N ASN A 290 -31.41 -9.22 9.59
CA ASN A 290 -30.54 -10.39 9.47
C ASN A 290 -29.04 -10.03 9.63
N HIS A 291 -28.72 -9.14 10.57
CA HIS A 291 -27.38 -8.59 10.77
C HIS A 291 -26.97 -8.69 12.23
N LEU A 292 -25.71 -9.07 12.43
CA LEU A 292 -25.03 -9.09 13.70
C LEU A 292 -24.12 -7.87 13.81
N ARG A 293 -24.03 -7.30 15.00
CA ARG A 293 -23.07 -6.24 15.34
C ARG A 293 -22.08 -6.76 16.36
N PHE A 294 -20.82 -6.82 15.95
CA PHE A 294 -19.70 -6.89 16.87
C PHE A 294 -19.39 -5.49 17.41
N ARG A 295 -19.10 -5.42 18.71
CA ARG A 295 -18.83 -4.17 19.40
C ARG A 295 -17.77 -4.39 20.48
N LEU A 296 -16.68 -3.63 20.41
CA LEU A 296 -15.53 -3.68 21.32
C LEU A 296 -15.30 -2.30 21.96
N HIS A 297 -15.30 -2.23 23.30
CA HIS A 297 -15.21 -0.96 24.05
C HIS A 297 -14.22 -0.98 25.21
N HIS A 298 -13.94 -2.15 25.81
CA HIS A 298 -13.01 -2.22 26.93
C HIS A 298 -11.57 -1.92 26.48
N LYS A 299 -10.81 -1.27 27.37
CA LYS A 299 -9.50 -0.68 27.05
C LYS A 299 -8.51 -1.72 26.54
N GLN A 300 -8.38 -2.86 27.20
CA GLN A 300 -7.39 -3.88 26.84
C GLN A 300 -7.60 -4.39 25.40
N GLY A 301 -8.80 -4.89 25.07
CA GLY A 301 -9.05 -5.36 23.71
C GLY A 301 -8.94 -4.26 22.65
N MET A 302 -9.24 -3.00 22.98
CA MET A 302 -8.99 -1.89 22.05
C MET A 302 -7.50 -1.72 21.75
N LEU A 303 -6.63 -1.78 22.77
CA LEU A 303 -5.18 -1.72 22.58
C LEU A 303 -4.68 -2.92 21.76
N ASP A 304 -5.20 -4.12 22.05
CA ASP A 304 -4.81 -5.35 21.35
C ASP A 304 -5.20 -5.30 19.87
N ILE A 305 -6.41 -4.82 19.54
CA ILE A 305 -6.82 -4.63 18.13
C ILE A 305 -5.98 -3.56 17.46
N ILE A 306 -5.72 -2.41 18.11
CA ILE A 306 -4.90 -1.35 17.52
C ILE A 306 -3.51 -1.90 17.20
N ASN A 307 -2.88 -2.60 18.12
CA ASN A 307 -1.57 -3.22 17.90
C ASN A 307 -1.60 -4.26 16.75
N ALA A 308 -2.71 -4.98 16.58
CA ALA A 308 -2.87 -5.94 15.51
C ALA A 308 -3.01 -5.30 14.12
N VAL A 309 -3.74 -4.18 13.99
CA VAL A 309 -4.13 -3.61 12.68
C VAL A 309 -3.45 -2.30 12.31
N ASN A 310 -2.72 -1.66 13.24
CA ASN A 310 -1.98 -0.43 12.95
C ASN A 310 -0.87 -0.73 11.93
N GLY A 311 -0.87 0.00 10.81
CA GLY A 311 -0.04 -0.32 9.64
C GLY A 311 -0.67 -1.30 8.63
N GLU A 312 -1.90 -1.78 8.86
CA GLU A 312 -2.64 -2.63 7.91
C GLU A 312 -3.97 -2.00 7.43
N ILE A 313 -4.47 -0.97 8.11
CA ILE A 313 -5.68 -0.23 7.70
C ILE A 313 -5.35 0.65 6.48
N ARG A 314 -6.07 0.44 5.38
CA ARG A 314 -5.82 1.08 4.07
C ARG A 314 -6.94 2.01 3.66
N ASN A 315 -8.15 1.88 4.21
CA ASN A 315 -9.24 2.81 3.92
C ASN A 315 -8.95 4.17 4.58
N PRO A 316 -8.86 5.28 3.81
CA PRO A 316 -8.54 6.59 4.37
C PRO A 316 -9.51 7.05 5.47
N ILE A 317 -10.79 6.69 5.36
CA ILE A 317 -11.81 7.01 6.37
C ILE A 317 -11.53 6.24 7.66
N ARG A 318 -11.19 4.95 7.56
CA ARG A 318 -10.91 4.10 8.73
C ARG A 318 -9.58 4.47 9.37
N LEU A 319 -8.58 4.81 8.57
CA LEU A 319 -7.29 5.29 9.06
C LEU A 319 -7.44 6.60 9.84
N LEU A 320 -8.27 7.54 9.36
CA LEU A 320 -8.57 8.78 10.08
C LEU A 320 -9.30 8.50 11.41
N GLN A 321 -10.24 7.54 11.43
CA GLN A 321 -10.94 7.18 12.66
C GLN A 321 -10.00 6.48 13.66
N LEU A 322 -9.13 5.59 13.18
CA LEU A 322 -8.10 4.93 13.98
C LEU A 322 -7.14 5.96 14.57
N SER A 323 -6.68 6.94 13.78
CA SER A 323 -5.77 8.00 14.21
C SER A 323 -6.27 8.71 15.46
N LYS A 324 -7.55 9.09 15.50
CA LYS A 324 -8.15 9.75 16.67
C LYS A 324 -8.09 8.89 17.94
N ILE A 325 -8.22 7.58 17.79
CA ILE A 325 -8.14 6.65 18.92
C ILE A 325 -6.67 6.44 19.34
N CYS A 326 -5.76 6.34 18.37
CA CYS A 326 -4.33 6.25 18.62
C CYS A 326 -3.80 7.49 19.38
N ASP A 327 -4.23 8.70 18.99
CA ASP A 327 -3.89 9.95 19.66
C ASP A 327 -4.33 9.92 21.14
N LYS A 328 -5.55 9.44 21.41
CA LYS A 328 -6.05 9.30 22.79
C LYS A 328 -5.18 8.35 23.65
N TYR A 329 -4.64 7.29 23.05
CA TYR A 329 -3.83 6.31 23.77
C TYR A 329 -2.32 6.54 23.66
N ASN A 330 -1.90 7.67 23.07
CA ASN A 330 -0.48 7.98 22.78
C ASN A 330 0.23 6.89 21.97
N ILE A 331 -0.47 6.30 20.99
CA ILE A 331 0.08 5.29 20.08
C ILE A 331 0.42 5.99 18.75
N PRO A 332 1.66 5.86 18.23
CA PRO A 332 1.98 6.41 16.91
C PRO A 332 1.22 5.66 15.81
N VAL A 333 0.55 6.39 14.93
CA VAL A 333 -0.13 5.81 13.76
C VAL A 333 0.91 5.39 12.73
N VAL A 334 0.83 4.13 12.29
CA VAL A 334 1.70 3.57 11.25
C VAL A 334 0.95 3.58 9.93
N GLN A 335 1.56 4.15 8.90
CA GLN A 335 1.01 4.14 7.55
C GLN A 335 1.14 2.74 6.93
N PRO A 336 0.13 2.27 6.18
CA PRO A 336 0.20 0.95 5.57
C PRO A 336 1.29 0.88 4.51
N THR A 337 2.05 -0.22 4.52
CA THR A 337 3.03 -0.52 3.48
C THR A 337 2.33 -0.99 2.20
N SER A 338 3.06 -0.93 1.08
CA SER A 338 2.58 -1.46 -0.19
C SER A 338 2.15 -2.92 -0.04
N ILE A 339 0.92 -3.20 -0.46
CA ILE A 339 0.35 -4.54 -0.41
C ILE A 339 1.03 -5.45 -1.44
N THR A 340 1.26 -6.70 -1.05
CA THR A 340 1.78 -7.76 -1.93
C THR A 340 0.65 -8.70 -2.32
N TYR A 341 0.84 -9.49 -3.37
CA TYR A 341 -0.16 -10.45 -3.86
C TYR A 341 -0.59 -11.46 -2.79
N GLU A 342 0.32 -11.89 -1.92
CA GLU A 342 0.03 -12.89 -0.89
C GLU A 342 -0.51 -12.30 0.41
N ASN A 343 -0.62 -10.97 0.53
CA ASN A 343 -1.09 -10.34 1.76
C ASN A 343 -2.55 -10.72 2.06
N GLY A 344 -2.87 -11.08 3.31
CA GLY A 344 -4.20 -11.55 3.72
C GLY A 344 -5.32 -10.49 3.68
N TRP A 345 -4.99 -9.21 3.46
CA TRP A 345 -5.93 -8.10 3.49
C TRP A 345 -7.09 -8.25 2.51
N LEU A 346 -6.83 -8.71 1.28
CA LEU A 346 -7.90 -8.87 0.29
C LEU A 346 -8.96 -9.89 0.77
N SER A 347 -8.57 -10.92 1.54
CA SER A 347 -9.53 -11.92 2.02
C SER A 347 -10.56 -11.28 2.97
N GLY A 348 -10.08 -10.41 3.87
CA GLY A 348 -10.95 -9.68 4.79
C GLY A 348 -11.82 -8.65 4.09
N PHE A 349 -11.24 -7.88 3.17
CA PHE A 349 -11.99 -6.90 2.37
C PHE A 349 -13.05 -7.59 1.49
N PHE A 350 -12.77 -8.80 1.01
CA PHE A 350 -13.72 -9.60 0.28
C PHE A 350 -14.84 -10.16 1.17
N ASP A 351 -14.52 -10.53 2.41
CA ASP A 351 -15.51 -10.95 3.40
C ASP A 351 -16.51 -9.83 3.77
N SER A 352 -16.14 -8.55 3.65
CA SER A 352 -17.09 -7.42 3.74
C SER A 352 -17.78 -7.13 2.40
N ASP A 353 -17.06 -6.54 1.44
CA ASP A 353 -17.62 -5.91 0.24
C ASP A 353 -17.60 -6.83 -1.00
N GLY A 354 -17.01 -8.02 -0.87
CA GLY A 354 -16.89 -8.99 -1.95
C GLY A 354 -18.20 -9.68 -2.32
N SER A 355 -18.32 -10.06 -3.58
CA SER A 355 -19.45 -10.81 -4.13
C SER A 355 -19.00 -11.70 -5.28
N ILE A 356 -19.57 -12.90 -5.34
CA ILE A 356 -19.36 -13.85 -6.44
C ILE A 356 -20.71 -14.17 -7.03
N TYR A 357 -20.87 -14.08 -8.35
CA TYR A 357 -22.09 -14.51 -9.01
C TYR A 357 -21.81 -15.16 -10.35
N LEU A 358 -22.78 -15.95 -10.81
CA LEU A 358 -22.75 -16.65 -12.08
C LEU A 358 -23.82 -16.04 -12.98
N ASN A 359 -23.45 -15.59 -14.16
CA ASN A 359 -24.39 -15.22 -15.20
C ASN A 359 -24.60 -16.42 -16.13
N LEU A 360 -25.79 -17.02 -16.08
CA LEU A 360 -26.13 -18.18 -16.90
C LEU A 360 -26.25 -17.83 -18.39
N LYS A 361 -26.71 -16.61 -18.73
CA LYS A 361 -26.85 -16.17 -20.12
C LYS A 361 -25.49 -16.05 -20.80
N SER A 362 -24.53 -15.38 -20.14
CA SER A 362 -23.18 -15.24 -20.68
C SER A 362 -22.26 -16.41 -20.33
N SER A 363 -22.71 -17.35 -19.48
CA SER A 363 -21.91 -18.46 -18.97
C SER A 363 -20.59 -18.01 -18.33
N GLN A 364 -20.64 -16.91 -17.56
CA GLN A 364 -19.47 -16.31 -16.93
C GLN A 364 -19.64 -16.19 -15.43
N ILE A 365 -18.55 -16.44 -14.73
CA ILE A 365 -18.41 -16.17 -13.30
C ILE A 365 -17.81 -14.79 -13.13
N PHE A 366 -18.32 -14.06 -12.15
CA PHE A 366 -17.85 -12.73 -11.79
C PHE A 366 -17.46 -12.74 -10.31
N ILE A 367 -16.22 -12.33 -10.03
CA ILE A 367 -15.74 -11.99 -8.69
C ILE A 367 -15.69 -10.46 -8.63
N THR A 368 -16.34 -9.86 -7.65
CA THR A 368 -16.52 -8.41 -7.60
C THR A 368 -16.36 -7.87 -6.18
N ALA A 369 -15.98 -6.61 -6.06
CA ALA A 369 -16.06 -5.86 -4.81
C ALA A 369 -16.47 -4.40 -5.10
N GLY A 370 -17.34 -3.84 -4.26
CA GLY A 370 -17.86 -2.48 -4.41
C GLY A 370 -17.24 -1.50 -3.40
N GLN A 371 -17.05 -0.24 -3.79
CA GLN A 371 -16.64 0.80 -2.85
C GLN A 371 -17.11 2.19 -3.31
N LYS A 372 -17.32 3.12 -2.38
CA LYS A 372 -17.69 4.51 -2.71
C LYS A 372 -16.57 5.30 -3.39
N ASN A 373 -15.31 4.91 -3.13
CA ASN A 373 -14.13 5.51 -3.70
C ASN A 373 -13.29 4.44 -4.41
N LYS A 374 -12.67 4.81 -5.54
CA LYS A 374 -11.83 3.95 -6.37
C LYS A 374 -10.51 3.54 -5.70
N TYR A 375 -10.02 4.28 -4.70
CA TYR A 375 -8.68 4.09 -4.12
C TYR A 375 -8.33 2.63 -3.75
N LEU A 376 -9.20 1.96 -2.98
CA LEU A 376 -8.98 0.54 -2.62
C LEU A 376 -9.16 -0.39 -3.81
N LEU A 377 -10.04 -0.04 -4.75
CA LEU A 377 -10.29 -0.84 -5.94
C LEU A 377 -9.13 -0.78 -6.92
N ASP A 378 -8.48 0.38 -7.07
CA ASP A 378 -7.26 0.53 -7.87
C ASP A 378 -6.13 -0.34 -7.33
N LEU A 379 -5.98 -0.39 -6.00
CA LEU A 379 -5.00 -1.24 -5.32
C LEU A 379 -5.16 -2.71 -5.70
N ILE A 380 -6.39 -3.25 -5.58
CA ILE A 380 -6.67 -4.65 -5.88
C ILE A 380 -6.69 -4.93 -7.39
N CYS A 381 -7.11 -3.97 -8.21
CA CYS A 381 -7.10 -4.10 -9.66
C CYS A 381 -5.66 -4.23 -10.19
N ASN A 382 -4.73 -3.44 -9.64
CA ASN A 382 -3.33 -3.49 -10.04
C ASN A 382 -2.64 -4.82 -9.65
N LEU A 383 -3.02 -5.41 -8.51
CA LEU A 383 -2.42 -6.66 -8.03
C LEU A 383 -3.06 -7.91 -8.63
N TYR A 384 -4.39 -7.94 -8.68
CA TYR A 384 -5.16 -9.15 -8.95
C TYR A 384 -5.81 -9.15 -10.35
N GLY A 385 -5.65 -8.08 -11.12
CA GLY A 385 -6.22 -7.91 -12.44
C GLY A 385 -7.70 -7.48 -12.40
N GLY A 386 -8.41 -7.73 -13.50
CA GLY A 386 -9.78 -7.29 -13.69
C GLY A 386 -9.91 -5.83 -14.12
N SER A 387 -11.12 -5.30 -13.98
CA SER A 387 -11.48 -3.95 -14.42
C SER A 387 -12.35 -3.25 -13.38
N ILE A 388 -12.27 -1.92 -13.32
CA ILE A 388 -13.11 -1.10 -12.45
C ILE A 388 -14.16 -0.41 -13.28
N TYR A 389 -15.42 -0.60 -12.89
CA TYR A 389 -16.60 -0.01 -13.51
C TYR A 389 -17.17 1.07 -12.60
N ILE A 390 -17.69 2.14 -13.20
CA ILE A 390 -18.37 3.23 -12.49
C ILE A 390 -19.85 2.88 -12.39
N GLU A 391 -20.37 2.89 -11.17
CA GLU A 391 -21.81 2.81 -10.88
C GLU A 391 -22.36 4.21 -10.56
N LYS A 392 -23.67 4.33 -10.32
CA LYS A 392 -24.33 5.64 -10.13
C LYS A 392 -23.68 6.49 -9.03
N THR A 393 -23.25 5.86 -7.94
CA THR A 393 -22.71 6.54 -6.73
C THR A 393 -21.48 5.84 -6.15
N SER A 394 -20.97 4.83 -6.85
CA SER A 394 -19.94 3.91 -6.37
C SER A 394 -19.08 3.43 -7.53
N PHE A 395 -18.04 2.67 -7.19
CA PHE A 395 -17.20 1.96 -8.13
C PHE A 395 -17.28 0.48 -7.81
N LYS A 396 -17.10 -0.35 -8.83
CA LYS A 396 -17.13 -1.80 -8.71
C LYS A 396 -15.95 -2.40 -9.44
N TRP A 397 -15.09 -3.09 -8.70
CA TRP A 397 -14.06 -3.94 -9.26
C TRP A 397 -14.69 -5.26 -9.70
N VAL A 398 -14.33 -5.74 -10.89
CA VAL A 398 -14.90 -6.93 -11.51
C VAL A 398 -13.80 -7.75 -12.18
N VAL A 399 -13.73 -9.03 -11.83
CA VAL A 399 -12.89 -10.04 -12.46
C VAL A 399 -13.78 -11.10 -13.08
N PHE A 400 -13.61 -11.33 -14.38
CA PHE A 400 -14.43 -12.28 -15.15
C PHE A 400 -13.63 -13.17 -16.11
N ARG A 401 -12.36 -12.86 -16.38
CA ARG A 401 -11.52 -13.70 -17.25
C ARG A 401 -11.16 -14.99 -16.50
N LYS A 402 -11.33 -16.15 -17.14
CA LYS A 402 -11.05 -17.47 -16.53
C LYS A 402 -9.62 -17.54 -15.95
N SER A 403 -8.62 -17.01 -16.66
CA SER A 403 -7.22 -16.98 -16.20
C SER A 403 -7.00 -16.14 -14.94
N GLU A 404 -7.62 -14.97 -14.83
CA GLU A 404 -7.55 -14.10 -13.65
C GLU A 404 -8.30 -14.72 -12.47
N ILE A 405 -9.45 -15.34 -12.73
CA ILE A 405 -10.21 -16.07 -11.71
C ILE A 405 -9.38 -17.22 -11.14
N ILE A 406 -8.73 -18.02 -11.98
CA ILE A 406 -7.88 -19.14 -11.51
C ILE A 406 -6.76 -18.64 -10.58
N LYS A 407 -6.09 -17.54 -10.95
CA LYS A 407 -5.06 -16.92 -10.07
C LYS A 407 -5.67 -16.46 -8.74
N LEU A 408 -6.84 -15.82 -8.76
CA LEU A 408 -7.54 -15.45 -7.53
C LEU A 408 -7.92 -16.66 -6.67
N LEU A 409 -8.27 -17.81 -7.27
CA LEU A 409 -8.50 -19.03 -6.51
C LEU A 409 -7.21 -19.51 -5.81
N GLU A 410 -6.05 -19.38 -6.44
CA GLU A 410 -4.75 -19.69 -5.81
C GLU A 410 -4.49 -18.75 -4.63
N TYR A 411 -4.77 -17.45 -4.78
CA TYR A 411 -4.72 -16.52 -3.67
C TYR A 411 -5.62 -16.95 -2.50
N PHE A 412 -6.89 -17.32 -2.76
CA PHE A 412 -7.82 -17.72 -1.71
C PHE A 412 -7.49 -19.09 -1.08
N LYS A 413 -6.66 -19.93 -1.72
CA LYS A 413 -6.10 -21.11 -1.06
C LYS A 413 -5.08 -20.73 0.02
N LEU A 414 -4.27 -19.69 -0.24
CA LEU A 414 -3.28 -19.17 0.71
C LEU A 414 -3.92 -18.31 1.80
N ASN A 415 -4.95 -17.55 1.44
CA ASN A 415 -5.64 -16.61 2.31
C ASN A 415 -7.17 -16.86 2.25
N PRO A 416 -7.68 -17.90 2.93
CA PRO A 416 -9.08 -18.27 2.84
C PRO A 416 -10.01 -17.19 3.39
N CYS A 417 -11.14 -17.00 2.71
CA CYS A 417 -12.28 -16.24 3.25
C CYS A 417 -12.86 -16.95 4.47
N LYS A 418 -13.37 -16.17 5.41
CA LYS A 418 -13.96 -16.66 6.66
C LYS A 418 -15.47 -16.51 6.71
N SER A 419 -16.03 -15.75 5.77
CA SER A 419 -17.47 -15.58 5.55
C SER A 419 -18.05 -16.73 4.72
N ALA A 420 -19.37 -16.86 4.64
CA ALA A 420 -20.03 -17.87 3.81
C ALA A 420 -19.64 -17.78 2.32
N LYS A 421 -19.04 -16.66 1.88
CA LYS A 421 -18.60 -16.44 0.49
C LYS A 421 -17.56 -17.47 0.06
N PHE A 422 -16.82 -18.09 0.99
CA PHE A 422 -15.92 -19.19 0.68
C PHE A 422 -16.64 -20.32 -0.07
N ASN A 423 -17.91 -20.61 0.27
CA ASN A 423 -18.69 -21.67 -0.41
C ASN A 423 -18.77 -21.45 -1.93
N ARG A 424 -18.89 -20.20 -2.38
CA ARG A 424 -18.88 -19.88 -3.82
C ARG A 424 -17.49 -20.00 -4.42
N ILE A 425 -16.44 -19.55 -3.72
CA ILE A 425 -15.04 -19.70 -4.16
C ILE A 425 -14.72 -21.16 -4.48
N TYR A 426 -15.03 -22.07 -3.54
CA TYR A 426 -14.78 -23.50 -3.70
C TYR A 426 -15.65 -24.19 -4.75
N ALA A 427 -16.78 -23.59 -5.13
CA ALA A 427 -17.65 -24.12 -6.18
C ALA A 427 -17.17 -23.77 -7.61
N ILE A 428 -16.31 -22.74 -7.78
CA ILE A 428 -15.83 -22.29 -9.09
C ILE A 428 -15.11 -23.40 -9.89
N PRO A 429 -14.18 -24.18 -9.31
CA PRO A 429 -13.54 -25.28 -10.05
C PRO A 429 -14.55 -26.29 -10.60
N LYS A 430 -15.55 -26.67 -9.79
CA LYS A 430 -16.59 -27.61 -10.20
C LYS A 430 -17.46 -27.06 -11.32
N TYR A 431 -17.73 -25.75 -11.30
CA TYR A 431 -18.40 -25.09 -12.42
C TYR A 431 -17.63 -25.29 -13.72
N TYR A 432 -16.33 -24.97 -13.73
CA TYR A 432 -15.52 -25.10 -14.95
C TYR A 432 -15.43 -26.55 -15.42
N GLU A 433 -15.27 -27.52 -14.51
CA GLU A 433 -15.30 -28.94 -14.84
C GLU A 433 -16.61 -29.35 -15.54
N LEU A 434 -17.77 -29.00 -14.98
CA LEU A 434 -19.07 -29.31 -15.57
C LEU A 434 -19.30 -28.59 -16.91
N ARG A 435 -18.72 -27.41 -17.08
CA ARG A 435 -18.75 -26.67 -18.34
C ARG A 435 -17.93 -27.37 -19.42
N ASP A 436 -16.72 -27.80 -19.07
CA ASP A 436 -15.81 -28.50 -19.98
C ASP A 436 -16.42 -29.86 -20.42
N LEU A 437 -17.17 -30.52 -19.54
CA LEU A 437 -17.98 -31.72 -19.84
C LEU A 437 -19.28 -31.45 -20.61
N LYS A 438 -19.56 -30.19 -20.99
CA LYS A 438 -20.82 -29.77 -21.64
C LYS A 438 -22.10 -30.14 -20.87
N ALA A 439 -22.02 -30.29 -19.54
CA ALA A 439 -23.16 -30.68 -18.71
C ALA A 439 -24.33 -29.67 -18.74
N HIS A 440 -24.03 -28.41 -19.06
CA HIS A 440 -25.01 -27.34 -19.25
C HIS A 440 -25.85 -27.46 -20.52
N LEU A 441 -25.46 -28.33 -21.47
CA LEU A 441 -26.19 -28.63 -22.70
C LEU A 441 -26.89 -30.00 -22.62
N ALA A 442 -26.61 -30.79 -21.58
CA ALA A 442 -27.15 -32.13 -21.44
C ALA A 442 -28.61 -32.08 -20.98
N GLU A 443 -29.42 -33.02 -21.46
CA GLU A 443 -30.80 -33.17 -21.00
C GLU A 443 -30.87 -33.47 -19.50
N GLU A 444 -31.87 -32.93 -18.81
CA GLU A 444 -32.02 -33.07 -17.35
C GLU A 444 -32.16 -34.52 -16.87
N SER A 445 -32.60 -35.43 -17.73
CA SER A 445 -32.75 -36.87 -17.44
C SER A 445 -31.38 -37.57 -17.28
N THR A 446 -30.36 -37.08 -17.98
CA THR A 446 -29.02 -37.65 -18.03
C THR A 446 -28.24 -37.42 -16.74
N ILE A 447 -27.18 -38.20 -16.53
CA ILE A 447 -26.28 -38.04 -15.38
C ILE A 447 -25.67 -36.63 -15.36
N LEU A 448 -25.25 -36.11 -16.52
CA LEU A 448 -24.67 -34.78 -16.65
C LEU A 448 -25.68 -33.66 -16.38
N GLY A 449 -26.90 -33.76 -16.94
CA GLY A 449 -27.97 -32.79 -16.67
C GLY A 449 -28.37 -32.76 -15.20
N LYS A 450 -28.49 -33.93 -14.55
CA LYS A 450 -28.72 -34.03 -13.10
C LYS A 450 -27.59 -33.40 -12.29
N ALA A 451 -26.33 -33.63 -12.68
CA ALA A 451 -25.17 -33.05 -12.02
C ALA A 451 -25.15 -31.51 -12.14
N TRP A 452 -25.47 -30.97 -13.32
CA TRP A 452 -25.59 -29.54 -13.56
C TRP A 452 -26.71 -28.90 -12.72
N LYS A 453 -27.91 -29.50 -12.73
CA LYS A 453 -29.05 -29.05 -11.90
C LYS A 453 -28.70 -29.04 -10.43
N LYS A 454 -28.06 -30.11 -9.93
CA LYS A 454 -27.61 -30.21 -8.53
C LYS A 454 -26.56 -29.15 -8.19
N PHE A 455 -25.65 -28.85 -9.11
CA PHE A 455 -24.67 -27.77 -8.95
C PHE A 455 -25.38 -26.41 -8.81
N LEU A 456 -26.30 -26.06 -9.71
CA LEU A 456 -27.02 -24.78 -9.67
C LEU A 456 -27.82 -24.61 -8.37
N LEU A 457 -28.53 -25.66 -7.93
CA LEU A 457 -29.26 -25.64 -6.66
C LEU A 457 -28.34 -25.37 -5.45
N ARG A 458 -27.11 -25.89 -5.47
CA ARG A 458 -26.10 -25.63 -4.42
C ARG A 458 -25.52 -24.22 -4.53
N TRP A 459 -25.26 -23.77 -5.76
CA TRP A 459 -24.73 -22.43 -6.05
C TRP A 459 -25.67 -21.32 -5.54
N ASP A 460 -26.98 -21.54 -5.67
CA ASP A 460 -28.01 -20.60 -5.18
C ASP A 460 -28.17 -20.67 -3.65
N LYS A 461 -28.01 -21.85 -3.05
CA LYS A 461 -28.14 -22.06 -1.59
C LYS A 461 -26.82 -21.91 -0.82
N TRP A 462 -25.83 -21.23 -1.38
CA TRP A 462 -24.48 -21.08 -0.83
C TRP A 462 -24.41 -20.46 0.58
N GLU A 463 -25.45 -19.72 0.99
CA GLU A 463 -25.51 -19.01 2.28
C GLU A 463 -25.92 -19.90 3.45
N LYS A 464 -26.45 -21.10 3.16
CA LYS A 464 -26.91 -22.02 4.19
C LYS A 464 -25.72 -22.74 4.80
N ILE A 465 -25.34 -22.31 6.00
CA ILE A 465 -24.49 -23.11 6.90
C ILE A 465 -25.31 -24.34 7.29
N LYS A 466 -24.77 -25.55 7.04
CA LYS A 466 -25.32 -26.79 7.58
C LYS A 466 -25.12 -26.86 9.09
#